data_AF-A0AAP4Q6A5-F1
#
_entry.id   AF-A0AAP4Q6A5-F1
#
_cell.length_a   1.000
_cell.length_b   1.000
_cell.length_c   1.000
_cell.angle_alpha   90.00
_cell.angle_beta   90.00
_cell.angle_gamma   90.00
#
_symmetry.space_group_name_H-M   'P 1'
#
loop_
_entity.id
_entity.type
_entity.pdbx_description
1 polymer ?
#
loop_
_entity_poly.entity_id
_entity_poly.type
_entity_poly.pdbx_seq_one_letter_code
_entity_poly.pdbx_strand_id
1 'polypeptide(L)'
;MIETLLIKFYKQNLSNYALVYKHVLINIIIAVIIIFLSVLIPAPYIIHNNQEFLLISIFFFISLIVAVMALSLLVNLPAMNFTRRFYKIKLRSLEWELFRLYLLKEYLVETKFIDTENKNTKENKEKIEMIISLFQQKLDNRQKNKPFSILGSYFNTTIVFLIPIWTAFNNQVYFKEVTLNEAIHNIGTIFWVVLLLFVLFCMIKIYKIQYKFLYPDYKLQEIIYMLSQLQIIHNNDKFSQKHIPQDQKDKIKTMVKDYNKTRNNYKEKNTTSFLKRYSYFKWK
;
A
#
# COMPACT_ATOMS: atom_id res chain seq x y z
N MET A 1 20.99 17.48 1.69
CA MET A 1 21.58 16.44 2.56
C MET A 1 20.56 15.85 3.55
N ILE A 2 19.82 16.67 4.30
CA ILE A 2 18.78 16.18 5.22
C ILE A 2 17.65 15.41 4.51
N GLU A 3 17.27 15.85 3.32
CA GLU A 3 16.21 15.24 2.53
C GLU A 3 16.51 13.78 2.16
N THR A 4 17.72 13.49 1.66
CA THR A 4 18.15 12.13 1.32
C THR A 4 18.23 11.24 2.55
N LEU A 5 18.66 11.80 3.69
CA LEU A 5 18.66 11.12 4.98
C LEU A 5 17.24 10.79 5.45
N LEU A 6 16.30 11.73 5.36
CA LEU A 6 14.90 11.52 5.76
C LEU A 6 14.19 10.50 4.85
N ILE A 7 14.45 10.57 3.54
CA ILE A 7 14.02 9.57 2.56
C ILE A 7 14.57 8.18 2.93
N LYS A 8 15.84 8.08 3.31
CA LYS A 8 16.47 6.81 3.70
C LYS A 8 15.88 6.29 5.00
N PHE A 9 15.75 7.15 6.01
CA PHE A 9 15.13 6.84 7.28
C PHE A 9 13.70 6.32 7.10
N TYR A 10 12.89 7.01 6.31
CA TYR A 10 11.53 6.60 6.02
C TYR A 10 11.49 5.17 5.43
N LYS A 11 12.31 4.91 4.40
CA LYS A 11 12.35 3.60 3.73
C LYS A 11 12.74 2.48 4.67
N GLN A 12 13.68 2.74 5.58
CA GLN A 12 14.30 1.71 6.41
C GLN A 12 13.61 1.48 7.75
N ASN A 13 12.94 2.51 8.30
CA ASN A 13 12.50 2.47 9.70
C ASN A 13 11.09 3.04 9.94
N LEU A 14 10.44 3.67 8.96
CA LEU A 14 9.13 4.32 9.15
C LEU A 14 8.03 3.80 8.24
N SER A 15 8.39 3.33 7.05
CA SER A 15 7.43 2.81 6.07
C SER A 15 6.72 1.58 6.64
N ASN A 16 5.44 1.42 6.29
CA ASN A 16 4.68 0.21 6.66
C ASN A 16 5.37 -1.06 6.12
N TYR A 17 6.10 -0.96 5.02
CA TYR A 17 6.95 -2.05 4.55
C TYR A 17 8.04 -2.41 5.55
N ALA A 18 8.86 -1.44 5.95
CA ALA A 18 9.94 -1.67 6.89
C ALA A 18 9.47 -2.18 8.25
N LEU A 19 8.39 -1.59 8.77
CA LEU A 19 7.89 -1.90 10.10
C LEU A 19 7.12 -3.23 10.15
N VAL A 20 6.48 -3.65 9.05
CA VAL A 20 5.53 -4.78 9.05
C VAL A 20 5.79 -5.74 7.89
N TYR A 21 5.65 -5.29 6.64
CA TYR A 21 5.62 -6.21 5.50
C TYR A 21 6.95 -6.90 5.20
N LYS A 22 8.08 -6.32 5.64
CA LYS A 22 9.40 -6.97 5.59
C LYS A 22 9.43 -8.29 6.38
N HIS A 23 8.66 -8.37 7.46
CA HIS A 23 8.60 -9.55 8.34
C HIS A 23 7.64 -10.63 7.83
N VAL A 24 6.73 -10.29 6.90
CA VAL A 24 5.81 -11.24 6.25
C VAL A 24 6.15 -11.46 4.76
N LEU A 25 7.40 -11.17 4.38
CA LEU A 25 7.86 -11.24 2.99
C LEU A 25 7.74 -12.64 2.39
N ILE A 26 8.03 -13.69 3.17
CA ILE A 26 7.84 -15.08 2.70
C ILE A 26 6.38 -15.33 2.39
N ASN A 27 5.46 -14.90 3.23
CA ASN A 27 4.03 -15.11 2.99
C ASN A 27 3.53 -14.31 1.78
N ILE A 28 4.11 -13.12 1.51
CA ILE A 28 3.86 -12.37 0.28
C ILE A 28 4.31 -13.17 -0.94
N ILE A 29 5.52 -13.76 -0.90
CA ILE A 29 6.04 -14.59 -2.00
C ILE A 29 5.12 -15.81 -2.22
N ILE A 30 4.73 -16.51 -1.15
CA ILE A 30 3.82 -17.66 -1.22
C ILE A 30 2.47 -17.25 -1.83
N ALA A 31 1.91 -16.11 -1.40
CA ALA A 31 0.65 -15.61 -1.95
C ALA A 31 0.75 -15.33 -3.45
N VAL A 32 1.86 -14.73 -3.91
CA VAL A 32 2.12 -14.49 -5.34
C VAL A 32 2.22 -15.80 -6.11
N ILE A 33 2.91 -16.80 -5.57
CA ILE A 33 3.02 -18.13 -6.21
C ILE A 33 1.64 -18.79 -6.32
N ILE A 34 0.82 -18.76 -5.27
CA ILE A 34 -0.53 -19.34 -5.29
C ILE A 34 -1.41 -18.66 -6.35
N ILE A 35 -1.39 -17.32 -6.40
CA ILE A 35 -2.14 -16.54 -7.41
C ILE A 35 -1.65 -16.85 -8.81
N PHE A 36 -0.34 -17.00 -8.99
CA PHE A 36 0.24 -17.32 -10.28
C PHE A 36 -0.16 -18.73 -10.73
N LEU A 37 -0.04 -19.73 -9.87
CA LEU A 37 -0.41 -21.11 -10.17
C LEU A 37 -1.91 -21.26 -10.41
N SER A 38 -2.76 -20.51 -9.69
CA SER A 38 -4.21 -20.57 -9.88
C SER A 38 -4.64 -20.14 -11.28
N VAL A 39 -3.86 -19.29 -11.96
CA VAL A 39 -4.13 -18.84 -13.34
C VAL A 39 -3.35 -19.66 -14.37
N LEU A 40 -2.07 -19.96 -14.10
CA LEU A 40 -1.16 -20.57 -15.07
C LEU A 40 -1.51 -22.02 -15.42
N ILE A 41 -1.93 -22.82 -14.43
CA ILE A 41 -2.24 -24.23 -14.65
C ILE A 41 -3.50 -24.41 -15.52
N PRO A 42 -4.62 -23.70 -15.24
CA PRO A 42 -5.87 -24.03 -15.91
C PRO A 42 -6.09 -23.22 -17.19
N ALA A 43 -5.48 -22.02 -17.33
CA ALA A 43 -5.71 -21.16 -18.49
C ALA A 43 -5.33 -21.82 -19.84
N PRO A 44 -4.18 -22.51 -20.00
CA PRO A 44 -3.83 -23.17 -21.26
C PRO A 44 -4.78 -24.32 -21.61
N TYR A 45 -5.25 -25.07 -20.62
CA TYR A 45 -6.20 -26.17 -20.80
C TYR A 45 -7.57 -25.66 -21.29
N ILE A 46 -8.05 -24.57 -20.68
CA ILE A 46 -9.33 -23.94 -21.04
C ILE A 46 -9.26 -23.33 -22.44
N ILE A 47 -8.13 -22.68 -22.79
CA ILE A 47 -7.90 -22.09 -24.12
C ILE A 47 -7.78 -23.19 -25.19
N HIS A 48 -7.04 -24.26 -24.91
CA HIS A 48 -6.83 -25.36 -25.87
C HIS A 48 -8.13 -26.09 -26.22
N ASN A 49 -9.02 -26.28 -25.25
CA ASN A 49 -10.28 -27.00 -25.43
C ASN A 49 -11.42 -26.13 -26.01
N ASN A 50 -11.16 -24.88 -26.42
CA ASN A 50 -12.18 -23.95 -26.94
C ASN A 50 -13.47 -23.94 -26.09
N GLN A 51 -13.31 -23.94 -24.76
CA GLN A 51 -14.46 -24.08 -23.86
C GLN A 51 -15.39 -22.87 -23.93
N GLU A 52 -16.67 -23.12 -23.67
CA GLU A 52 -17.71 -22.08 -23.69
C GLU A 52 -17.34 -20.88 -22.81
N PHE A 53 -17.70 -19.69 -23.29
CA PHE A 53 -17.44 -18.40 -22.62
C PHE A 53 -17.85 -18.39 -21.13
N LEU A 54 -18.91 -19.12 -20.79
CA LEU A 54 -19.42 -19.27 -19.42
C LEU A 54 -18.40 -19.95 -18.50
N LEU A 55 -17.69 -20.97 -18.99
CA LEU A 55 -16.71 -21.73 -18.20
C LEU A 55 -15.42 -20.92 -17.98
N ILE A 56 -14.95 -20.20 -19.00
CA ILE A 56 -13.85 -19.22 -18.88
C ILE A 56 -14.19 -18.16 -17.82
N SER A 57 -15.42 -17.66 -17.85
CA SER A 57 -15.90 -16.66 -16.90
C SER A 57 -15.90 -17.19 -15.46
N ILE A 58 -16.49 -18.38 -15.24
CA ILE A 58 -16.51 -19.02 -13.90
C ILE A 58 -15.09 -19.21 -13.38
N PHE A 59 -14.18 -19.70 -14.23
CA PHE A 59 -12.78 -19.90 -13.85
C PHE A 59 -12.08 -18.60 -13.43
N PHE A 60 -12.32 -17.51 -14.17
CA PHE A 60 -11.80 -16.20 -13.83
C PHE A 60 -12.30 -15.72 -12.45
N PHE A 61 -13.59 -15.90 -12.16
CA PHE A 61 -14.15 -15.54 -10.85
C PHE A 61 -13.56 -16.37 -9.72
N ILE A 62 -13.39 -17.69 -9.91
CA ILE A 62 -12.74 -18.55 -8.92
C ILE A 62 -11.31 -18.10 -8.67
N SER A 63 -10.54 -17.82 -9.73
CA SER A 63 -9.16 -17.31 -9.62
C SER A 63 -9.10 -15.98 -8.86
N LEU A 64 -10.08 -15.09 -9.09
CA LEU A 64 -10.18 -13.82 -8.40
C LEU A 64 -10.51 -14.00 -6.92
N ILE A 65 -11.43 -14.89 -6.57
CA ILE A 65 -11.75 -15.24 -5.18
C ILE A 65 -10.52 -15.81 -4.48
N VAL A 66 -9.81 -16.75 -5.12
CA VAL A 66 -8.57 -17.33 -4.61
C VAL A 66 -7.52 -16.25 -4.37
N ALA A 67 -7.37 -15.28 -5.28
CA ALA A 67 -6.41 -14.19 -5.12
C ALA A 67 -6.75 -13.28 -3.93
N VAL A 68 -8.02 -12.92 -3.76
CA VAL A 68 -8.48 -12.12 -2.61
C VAL A 68 -8.26 -12.88 -1.30
N MET A 69 -8.60 -14.17 -1.26
CA MET A 69 -8.38 -15.02 -0.10
C MET A 69 -6.90 -15.17 0.22
N ALA A 70 -6.04 -15.41 -0.77
CA ALA A 70 -4.60 -15.54 -0.59
C ALA A 70 -4.00 -14.25 -0.01
N LEU A 71 -4.34 -13.08 -0.56
CA LEU A 71 -3.89 -11.79 -0.01
C LEU A 71 -4.40 -11.55 1.41
N SER A 72 -5.67 -11.87 1.69
CA SER A 72 -6.25 -11.69 3.01
C SER A 72 -5.58 -12.57 4.07
N LEU A 73 -5.48 -13.88 3.81
CA LEU A 73 -5.02 -14.88 4.76
C LEU A 73 -3.50 -14.93 4.90
N LEU A 74 -2.76 -14.70 3.82
CA LEU A 74 -1.30 -14.84 3.82
C LEU A 74 -0.60 -13.49 3.99
N VAL A 75 -1.21 -12.37 3.59
CA VAL A 75 -0.56 -11.06 3.69
C VAL A 75 -1.17 -10.21 4.80
N ASN A 76 -2.48 -9.96 4.76
CA ASN A 76 -3.12 -9.04 5.70
C ASN A 76 -3.20 -9.61 7.12
N LEU A 77 -3.68 -10.84 7.28
CA LEU A 77 -3.82 -11.47 8.60
C LEU A 77 -2.46 -11.63 9.31
N PRO A 78 -1.39 -12.10 8.64
CA PRO A 78 -0.08 -12.22 9.28
C PRO A 78 0.52 -10.86 9.60
N ALA A 79 0.31 -9.84 8.76
CA ALA A 79 0.73 -8.46 9.05
C ALA A 79 0.04 -7.91 10.31
N MET A 80 -1.28 -8.09 10.44
CA MET A 80 -2.04 -7.67 11.63
C MET A 80 -1.62 -8.43 12.88
N ASN A 81 -1.38 -9.74 12.77
CA ASN A 81 -0.92 -10.55 13.89
C ASN A 81 0.49 -10.16 14.34
N PHE A 82 1.39 -9.90 13.38
CA PHE A 82 2.73 -9.40 13.66
C PHE A 82 2.68 -8.08 14.43
N THR A 83 1.89 -7.10 13.96
CA THR A 83 1.83 -5.80 14.63
C THR A 83 1.25 -5.90 16.02
N ARG A 84 0.21 -6.72 16.20
CA ARG A 84 -0.44 -6.93 17.50
C ARG A 84 0.49 -7.63 18.48
N ARG A 85 1.32 -8.57 18.03
CA ARG A 85 2.27 -9.29 18.90
C ARG A 85 3.50 -8.45 19.23
N PHE A 86 4.10 -7.81 18.23
CA PHE A 86 5.39 -7.14 18.36
C PHE A 86 5.26 -5.71 18.91
N TYR A 87 4.35 -4.91 18.32
CA TYR A 87 4.14 -3.52 18.73
C TYR A 87 3.02 -3.35 19.76
N LYS A 88 2.22 -4.40 20.02
CA LYS A 88 1.00 -4.33 20.86
C LYS A 88 0.00 -3.26 20.39
N ILE A 89 0.04 -2.93 19.09
CA ILE A 89 -0.80 -1.93 18.44
C ILE A 89 -1.52 -2.57 17.24
N LYS A 90 -2.76 -2.13 16.98
CA LYS A 90 -3.50 -2.50 15.77
C LYS A 90 -2.94 -1.76 14.56
N LEU A 91 -2.56 -2.48 13.51
CA LEU A 91 -2.08 -1.90 12.25
C LEU A 91 -3.09 -0.88 11.69
N ARG A 92 -2.61 0.31 11.29
CA ARG A 92 -3.43 1.44 10.78
C ARG A 92 -4.46 2.01 11.77
N SER A 93 -4.29 1.79 13.07
CA SER A 93 -5.05 2.54 14.07
C SER A 93 -4.49 3.97 14.24
N LEU A 94 -5.22 4.82 14.94
CA LEU A 94 -4.71 6.13 15.36
C LEU A 94 -3.44 5.97 16.22
N GLU A 95 -3.38 4.98 17.10
CA GLU A 95 -2.17 4.66 17.88
C GLU A 95 -0.97 4.30 16.98
N TRP A 96 -1.21 3.60 15.86
CA TRP A 96 -0.17 3.25 14.89
C TRP A 96 0.40 4.51 14.20
N GLU A 97 -0.47 5.42 13.79
CA GLU A 97 -0.08 6.68 13.17
C GLU A 97 0.75 7.54 14.14
N LEU A 98 0.31 7.64 15.40
CA LEU A 98 1.04 8.34 16.44
C LEU A 98 2.40 7.70 16.71
N PHE A 99 2.48 6.38 16.83
CA PHE A 99 3.75 5.66 16.99
C PHE A 99 4.77 6.04 15.91
N ARG A 100 4.35 6.03 14.64
CA ARG A 100 5.22 6.46 13.53
C ARG A 100 5.62 7.93 13.65
N LEU A 101 4.69 8.80 14.01
CA LEU A 101 4.98 10.21 14.20
C LEU A 101 6.03 10.45 15.31
N TYR A 102 5.95 9.72 16.43
CA TYR A 102 6.97 9.81 17.48
C TYR A 102 8.33 9.25 17.04
N LEU A 103 8.37 8.17 16.25
CA LEU A 103 9.62 7.68 15.65
C LEU A 103 10.28 8.73 14.75
N LEU A 104 9.48 9.45 13.96
CA LEU A 104 10.00 10.53 13.13
C LEU A 104 10.51 11.69 13.99
N LYS A 105 9.79 12.07 15.05
CA LYS A 105 10.22 13.10 16.00
C LYS A 105 11.58 12.77 16.61
N GLU A 106 11.74 11.57 17.15
CA GLU A 106 12.99 11.16 17.78
C GLU A 106 14.16 11.16 16.81
N TYR A 107 13.93 10.70 15.57
CA TYR A 107 14.96 10.77 14.53
C TYR A 107 15.40 12.21 14.22
N LEU A 108 14.45 13.16 14.15
CA LEU A 108 14.78 14.57 13.90
C LEU A 108 15.54 15.19 15.08
N VAL A 109 15.28 14.75 16.31
CA VAL A 109 16.02 15.16 17.51
C VAL A 109 17.42 14.53 17.54
N GLU A 110 17.53 13.23 17.29
CA GLU A 110 18.81 12.50 17.26
C GLU A 110 19.76 13.07 16.20
N THR A 111 19.21 13.47 15.04
CA THR A 111 19.97 14.11 13.97
C THR A 111 20.25 15.60 14.20
N LYS A 112 19.89 16.14 15.37
CA LYS A 112 19.99 17.57 15.73
C LYS A 112 19.31 18.49 14.72
N PHE A 113 18.28 18.00 14.03
CA PHE A 113 17.50 18.81 13.10
C PHE A 113 16.46 19.67 13.83
N ILE A 114 15.93 19.15 14.94
CA ILE A 114 14.99 19.84 15.83
C ILE A 114 15.52 19.73 17.25
N ASP A 115 15.50 20.84 17.99
CA ASP A 115 15.88 20.84 19.40
C ASP A 115 14.70 20.48 20.32
N THR A 116 14.98 19.66 21.34
CA THR A 116 14.00 19.27 22.37
C THR A 116 13.77 20.32 23.44
N GLU A 117 14.73 21.22 23.63
CA GLU A 117 14.57 22.34 24.56
C GLU A 117 13.71 23.41 23.89
N ASN A 118 12.59 23.79 24.51
CA ASN A 118 11.64 24.84 24.10
C ASN A 118 12.26 26.23 23.85
N LYS A 119 13.60 26.36 23.75
CA LYS A 119 14.31 27.62 23.51
C LYS A 119 14.12 28.14 22.07
N ASN A 120 13.94 27.25 21.07
CA ASN A 120 13.90 27.63 19.64
C ASN A 120 12.70 27.04 18.86
N THR A 121 11.50 27.07 19.44
CA THR A 121 10.26 26.56 18.81
C THR A 121 10.00 27.18 17.42
N LYS A 122 10.36 28.45 17.23
CA LYS A 122 10.24 29.16 15.94
C LYS A 122 11.23 28.66 14.89
N GLU A 123 12.50 28.47 15.27
CA GLU A 123 13.54 27.96 14.37
C GLU A 123 13.24 26.50 13.94
N ASN A 124 12.80 25.66 14.90
CA ASN A 124 12.36 24.30 14.61
C ASN A 124 11.21 24.27 13.59
N LYS A 125 10.27 25.22 13.70
CA LYS A 125 9.15 25.37 12.75
C LYS A 125 9.65 25.73 11.37
N GLU A 126 10.50 26.74 11.25
CA GLU A 126 11.07 27.20 9.97
C GLU A 126 11.87 26.07 9.29
N LYS A 127 12.62 25.28 10.07
CA LYS A 127 13.33 24.08 9.59
C LYS A 127 12.37 23.02 9.05
N ILE A 128 11.26 22.72 9.74
CA ILE A 128 10.25 21.76 9.27
C ILE A 128 9.55 22.28 8.00
N GLU A 129 9.16 23.56 7.96
CA GLU A 129 8.50 24.20 6.81
C GLU A 129 9.40 24.18 5.57
N MET A 130 10.69 24.45 5.75
CA MET A 130 11.69 24.35 4.68
C MET A 130 11.76 22.92 4.11
N ILE A 131 11.73 21.89 4.96
CA ILE A 131 11.73 20.51 4.46
C ILE A 131 10.42 20.17 3.74
N ILE A 132 9.28 20.59 4.28
CA ILE A 132 7.97 20.39 3.65
C ILE A 132 7.97 20.99 2.25
N SER A 133 8.39 22.26 2.11
CA SER A 133 8.40 22.95 0.82
C SER A 133 9.32 22.26 -0.20
N LEU A 134 10.49 21.77 0.23
CA LEU A 134 11.40 21.00 -0.63
C LEU A 134 10.76 19.69 -1.12
N PHE A 135 10.09 18.94 -0.24
CA PHE A 135 9.41 17.71 -0.65
C PHE A 135 8.21 17.99 -1.56
N GLN A 136 7.49 19.09 -1.30
CA GLN A 136 6.34 19.51 -2.08
C GLN A 136 6.76 19.92 -3.49
N GLN A 137 7.82 20.72 -3.62
CA GLN A 137 8.41 21.07 -4.92
C GLN A 137 8.84 19.83 -5.72
N LYS A 138 9.42 18.82 -5.06
CA LYS A 138 9.79 17.54 -5.73
C LYS A 138 8.59 16.72 -6.15
N LEU A 139 7.55 16.71 -5.33
CA LEU A 139 6.29 16.06 -5.67
C LEU A 139 5.65 16.74 -6.87
N ASP A 140 5.59 18.07 -6.88
CA ASP A 140 5.06 18.87 -7.98
C ASP A 140 5.85 18.64 -9.27
N ASN A 141 7.19 18.64 -9.21
CA ASN A 141 8.04 18.33 -10.35
C ASN A 141 7.82 16.92 -10.90
N ARG A 142 7.52 15.94 -10.04
CA ARG A 142 7.15 14.57 -10.47
C ARG A 142 5.73 14.48 -11.03
N GLN A 143 4.85 15.40 -10.65
CA GLN A 143 3.46 15.43 -11.07
C GLN A 143 3.22 16.29 -12.32
N LYS A 144 4.08 17.28 -12.62
CA LYS A 144 3.99 18.14 -13.82
C LYS A 144 3.89 17.35 -15.13
N ASN A 145 4.51 16.16 -15.20
CA ASN A 145 4.47 15.31 -16.41
C ASN A 145 3.33 14.27 -16.39
N LYS A 146 2.52 14.22 -15.32
CA LYS A 146 1.54 13.15 -15.12
C LYS A 146 0.13 13.40 -15.65
N PRO A 147 -0.49 14.59 -15.63
CA PRO A 147 -1.91 14.72 -15.95
C PRO A 147 -2.22 14.26 -17.39
N PHE A 148 -1.37 14.62 -18.36
CA PHE A 148 -1.48 14.16 -19.75
C PHE A 148 -1.15 12.66 -19.92
N SER A 149 -0.17 12.14 -19.17
CA SER A 149 0.17 10.70 -19.22
C SER A 149 -0.90 9.81 -18.58
N ILE A 150 -1.59 10.30 -17.56
CA ILE A 150 -2.63 9.59 -16.81
C ILE A 150 -3.92 9.59 -17.64
N LEU A 151 -4.30 10.74 -18.22
CA LEU A 151 -5.41 10.82 -19.17
C LEU A 151 -5.14 9.95 -20.40
N GLY A 152 -3.95 10.03 -21.00
CA GLY A 152 -3.54 9.17 -22.11
C GLY A 152 -3.52 7.69 -21.76
N SER A 153 -3.09 7.33 -20.54
CA SER A 153 -3.07 5.93 -20.08
C SER A 153 -4.46 5.37 -19.82
N TYR A 154 -5.37 6.12 -19.16
CA TYR A 154 -6.74 5.67 -18.94
C TYR A 154 -7.55 5.67 -20.25
N PHE A 155 -7.36 6.66 -21.13
CA PHE A 155 -7.97 6.65 -22.48
C PHE A 155 -7.44 5.49 -23.32
N ASN A 156 -6.12 5.25 -23.39
CA ASN A 156 -5.58 4.11 -24.13
C ASN A 156 -6.10 2.79 -23.57
N THR A 157 -6.08 2.61 -22.25
CA THR A 157 -6.57 1.37 -21.64
C THR A 157 -8.06 1.17 -21.96
N THR A 158 -8.86 2.23 -21.90
CA THR A 158 -10.30 2.16 -22.19
C THR A 158 -10.55 1.89 -23.67
N ILE A 159 -9.85 2.58 -24.59
CA ILE A 159 -9.92 2.36 -26.04
C ILE A 159 -9.47 0.95 -26.42
N VAL A 160 -8.40 0.44 -25.81
CA VAL A 160 -7.89 -0.93 -26.05
C VAL A 160 -8.92 -2.00 -25.67
N PHE A 161 -9.73 -1.78 -24.64
CA PHE A 161 -10.83 -2.68 -24.30
C PHE A 161 -12.11 -2.41 -25.10
N LEU A 162 -12.39 -1.15 -25.45
CA LEU A 162 -13.61 -0.75 -26.16
C LEU A 162 -13.56 -1.14 -27.64
N ILE A 163 -12.39 -1.08 -28.29
CA ILE A 163 -12.24 -1.44 -29.71
C ILE A 163 -12.66 -2.89 -29.96
N PRO A 164 -12.11 -3.92 -29.29
CA PRO A 164 -12.54 -5.31 -29.50
C PRO A 164 -14.02 -5.53 -29.21
N ILE A 165 -14.56 -4.91 -28.16
CA ILE A 165 -15.99 -5.02 -27.79
C ILE A 165 -16.88 -4.41 -28.86
N TRP A 166 -16.56 -3.20 -29.33
CA TRP A 166 -17.31 -2.50 -30.39
C TRP A 166 -17.19 -3.21 -31.74
N THR A 167 -16.01 -3.73 -32.08
CA THR A 167 -15.76 -4.46 -33.33
C THR A 167 -16.50 -5.79 -33.34
N ALA A 168 -16.51 -6.53 -32.23
CA ALA A 168 -17.29 -7.76 -32.09
C ALA A 168 -18.80 -7.48 -32.20
N PHE A 169 -19.28 -6.41 -31.58
CA PHE A 169 -20.69 -6.00 -31.66
C PHE A 169 -21.11 -5.63 -33.09
N ASN A 170 -20.35 -4.77 -33.77
CA ASN A 170 -20.64 -4.37 -35.14
C ASN A 170 -20.58 -5.55 -36.12
N ASN A 171 -19.57 -6.42 -35.99
CA ASN A 171 -19.45 -7.57 -36.89
C ASN A 171 -20.63 -8.55 -36.74
N GLN A 172 -21.25 -8.60 -35.57
CA GLN A 172 -22.38 -9.49 -35.30
C GLN A 172 -23.72 -8.91 -35.77
N VAL A 173 -23.92 -7.59 -35.65
CA VAL A 173 -25.14 -6.89 -36.09
C VAL A 173 -25.22 -6.79 -37.62
N TYR A 174 -24.10 -6.64 -38.32
CA TYR A 174 -24.08 -6.41 -39.77
C TYR A 174 -23.99 -7.68 -40.64
N PHE A 175 -23.50 -8.82 -40.10
CA PHE A 175 -23.19 -10.00 -40.93
C PHE A 175 -24.03 -11.25 -40.64
N LYS A 176 -24.95 -11.24 -39.67
CA LYS A 176 -25.88 -12.35 -39.42
C LYS A 176 -27.30 -11.84 -39.17
N GLU A 177 -28.31 -12.53 -39.71
CA GLU A 177 -29.68 -12.43 -39.19
C GLU A 177 -29.68 -13.00 -37.78
N VAL A 178 -29.53 -12.11 -36.79
CA VAL A 178 -29.42 -12.52 -35.39
C VAL A 178 -30.83 -12.77 -34.85
N THR A 179 -31.09 -14.00 -34.42
CA THR A 179 -32.36 -14.30 -33.74
C THR A 179 -32.45 -13.54 -32.41
N LEU A 180 -33.66 -13.25 -31.94
CA LEU A 180 -33.87 -12.51 -30.69
C LEU A 180 -33.13 -13.14 -29.49
N ASN A 181 -33.02 -14.47 -29.49
CA ASN A 181 -32.31 -15.22 -28.47
C ASN A 181 -30.78 -15.01 -28.52
N GLU A 182 -30.19 -14.98 -29.72
CA GLU A 182 -28.77 -14.66 -29.92
C GLU A 182 -28.47 -13.19 -29.56
N ALA A 183 -29.37 -12.27 -29.90
CA ALA A 183 -29.22 -10.86 -29.55
C ALA A 183 -29.22 -10.64 -28.02
N ILE A 184 -30.13 -11.31 -27.30
CA ILE A 184 -30.16 -11.31 -25.82
C ILE A 184 -28.87 -11.92 -25.25
N HIS A 185 -28.42 -13.04 -25.79
CA HIS A 185 -27.17 -13.68 -25.36
C HIS A 185 -25.96 -12.73 -25.53
N ASN A 186 -25.86 -12.02 -26.64
CA ASN A 186 -24.75 -11.10 -26.90
C ASN A 186 -24.79 -9.87 -25.98
N ILE A 187 -25.97 -9.28 -25.77
CA ILE A 187 -26.14 -8.17 -24.82
C ILE A 187 -25.77 -8.62 -23.40
N GLY A 188 -26.20 -9.82 -23.00
CA GLY A 188 -25.82 -10.43 -21.73
C GLY A 188 -24.31 -10.62 -21.61
N THR A 189 -23.65 -11.06 -22.69
CA THR A 189 -22.19 -11.23 -22.76
C THR A 189 -21.46 -9.90 -22.60
N ILE A 190 -21.90 -8.84 -23.29
CA ILE A 190 -21.31 -7.49 -23.18
C ILE A 190 -21.50 -6.92 -21.77
N PHE A 191 -22.70 -7.02 -21.22
CA PHE A 191 -22.99 -6.57 -19.85
C PHE A 191 -22.11 -7.31 -18.84
N TRP A 192 -21.92 -8.62 -19.03
CA TRP A 192 -21.05 -9.44 -18.19
C TRP A 192 -19.58 -9.02 -18.27
N VAL A 193 -19.06 -8.75 -19.47
CA VAL A 193 -17.68 -8.23 -19.65
C VAL A 193 -17.49 -6.88 -18.98
N VAL A 194 -18.47 -5.97 -19.10
CA VAL A 194 -18.43 -4.66 -18.43
C VAL A 194 -18.45 -4.81 -16.91
N LEU A 195 -19.28 -5.70 -16.36
CA LEU A 195 -19.33 -5.99 -14.94
C LEU A 195 -18.00 -6.58 -14.43
N LEU A 196 -17.38 -7.47 -15.21
CA LEU A 196 -16.06 -8.04 -14.90
C LEU A 196 -14.97 -6.95 -14.88
N LEU A 197 -14.93 -6.08 -15.88
CA LEU A 197 -14.00 -4.93 -15.91
C LEU A 197 -14.22 -3.99 -14.72
N PHE A 198 -15.47 -3.76 -14.32
CA PHE A 198 -15.80 -2.95 -13.15
C PHE A 198 -15.32 -3.58 -11.84
N VAL A 199 -15.49 -4.89 -11.65
CA VAL A 199 -14.98 -5.63 -10.48
C VAL A 199 -13.45 -5.56 -10.42
N LEU A 200 -12.77 -5.78 -11.55
CA LEU A 200 -11.31 -5.64 -11.64
C LEU A 200 -10.84 -4.23 -11.27
N PHE A 201 -11.52 -3.21 -11.81
CA PHE A 201 -11.21 -1.81 -11.49
C PHE A 201 -11.35 -1.53 -9.99
N CYS A 202 -12.43 -1.98 -9.35
CA CYS A 202 -12.64 -1.86 -7.91
C CYS A 202 -11.53 -2.57 -7.11
N MET A 203 -11.15 -3.79 -7.50
CA MET A 203 -10.07 -4.53 -6.85
C MET A 203 -8.71 -3.84 -6.98
N ILE A 204 -8.36 -3.36 -8.17
CA ILE A 204 -7.13 -2.58 -8.38
C ILE A 204 -7.14 -1.32 -7.51
N LYS A 205 -8.28 -0.64 -7.39
CA LYS A 205 -8.42 0.55 -6.53
C LYS A 205 -8.21 0.20 -5.05
N ILE A 206 -8.81 -0.88 -4.56
CA ILE A 206 -8.64 -1.36 -3.18
C ILE A 206 -7.18 -1.77 -2.92
N TYR A 207 -6.56 -2.51 -3.84
CA TYR A 207 -5.17 -2.91 -3.73
C TYR A 207 -4.23 -1.69 -3.73
N LYS A 208 -4.47 -0.72 -4.62
CA LYS A 208 -3.76 0.57 -4.61
C LYS A 208 -3.89 1.25 -3.25
N ILE A 209 -5.07 1.25 -2.63
CA ILE A 209 -5.29 1.84 -1.29
C ILE A 209 -4.51 1.09 -0.20
N GLN A 210 -4.46 -0.24 -0.25
CA GLN A 210 -3.79 -1.04 0.77
C GLN A 210 -2.26 -1.03 0.63
N TYR A 211 -1.72 -0.87 -0.58
CA TYR A 211 -0.28 -0.95 -0.84
C TYR A 211 0.31 0.37 -1.36
N LYS A 212 -0.32 1.50 -1.02
CA LYS A 212 0.13 2.85 -1.42
C LYS A 212 1.61 3.10 -1.13
N PHE A 213 2.17 2.49 -0.08
CA PHE A 213 3.59 2.60 0.30
C PHE A 213 4.59 2.16 -0.78
N LEU A 214 4.15 1.40 -1.79
CA LEU A 214 5.00 1.00 -2.92
C LEU A 214 5.25 2.15 -3.92
N TYR A 215 4.41 3.18 -3.93
CA TYR A 215 4.52 4.28 -4.89
C TYR A 215 5.48 5.37 -4.41
N PRO A 216 6.44 5.80 -5.26
CA PRO A 216 7.40 6.84 -4.89
C PRO A 216 6.75 8.17 -4.49
N ASP A 217 5.65 8.55 -5.13
CA ASP A 217 4.96 9.81 -4.83
C ASP A 217 4.22 9.74 -3.49
N TYR A 218 3.60 8.60 -3.19
CA TYR A 218 2.92 8.40 -1.91
C TYR A 218 3.90 8.50 -0.74
N LYS A 219 5.12 7.97 -0.91
CA LYS A 219 6.18 8.16 0.07
C LYS A 219 6.44 9.65 0.37
N LEU A 220 6.51 10.49 -0.67
CA LEU A 220 6.73 11.93 -0.49
C LEU A 220 5.54 12.58 0.22
N GLN A 221 4.31 12.23 -0.20
CA GLN A 221 3.08 12.69 0.46
C GLN A 221 3.02 12.30 1.93
N GLU A 222 3.41 11.08 2.27
CA GLU A 222 3.36 10.59 3.64
C GLU A 222 4.42 11.26 4.52
N ILE A 223 5.62 11.50 3.99
CA ILE A 223 6.65 12.28 4.70
C ILE A 223 6.16 13.72 4.94
N ILE A 224 5.61 14.38 3.92
CA ILE A 224 5.03 15.73 4.04
C ILE A 224 3.94 15.73 5.12
N TYR A 225 2.99 14.80 5.05
CA TYR A 225 1.91 14.68 6.01
C TYR A 225 2.43 14.53 7.44
N MET A 226 3.36 13.60 7.69
CA MET A 226 3.91 13.39 9.03
C MET A 226 4.67 14.61 9.56
N LEU A 227 5.41 15.32 8.70
CA LEU A 227 6.08 16.57 9.06
C LEU A 227 5.08 17.69 9.39
N SER A 228 4.00 17.84 8.62
CA SER A 228 2.92 18.79 8.93
C SER A 228 2.23 18.45 10.25
N GLN A 229 1.98 17.17 10.53
CA GLN A 229 1.42 16.74 11.82
C GLN A 229 2.39 17.01 12.99
N LEU A 230 3.69 16.80 12.80
CA LEU A 230 4.70 17.15 13.80
C LEU A 230 4.72 18.64 14.10
N GLN A 231 4.59 19.48 13.07
CA GLN A 231 4.50 20.93 13.21
C GLN A 231 3.28 21.34 14.06
N ILE A 232 2.12 20.72 13.81
CA ILE A 232 0.90 20.97 14.60
C ILE A 232 1.09 20.56 16.06
N ILE A 233 1.65 19.37 16.30
CA ILE A 233 1.87 18.84 17.66
C ILE A 233 2.91 19.66 18.43
N HIS A 234 3.95 20.18 17.76
CA HIS A 234 4.96 21.02 18.40
C HIS A 234 4.42 22.41 18.77
N ASN A 235 3.47 22.94 18.00
CA ASN A 235 2.95 24.30 18.17
C ASN A 235 1.79 24.41 19.18
N ASN A 236 1.19 23.29 19.61
CA ASN A 236 -0.04 23.35 20.40
C ASN A 236 -0.06 22.29 21.49
N ASP A 237 0.54 22.60 22.64
CA ASP A 237 0.51 21.75 23.84
C ASP A 237 -0.93 21.38 24.23
N LYS A 238 -1.90 22.28 24.01
CA LYS A 238 -3.33 22.02 24.22
C LYS A 238 -3.93 21.07 23.18
N PHE A 239 -3.47 21.06 21.92
CA PHE A 239 -3.94 20.11 20.90
C PHE A 239 -3.43 18.69 21.19
N SER A 240 -2.17 18.60 21.63
CA SER A 240 -1.60 17.33 22.04
C SER A 240 -2.21 16.77 23.33
N GLN A 241 -2.75 17.61 24.21
CA GLN A 241 -3.49 17.21 25.42
C GLN A 241 -4.98 16.93 25.15
N LYS A 242 -5.60 17.60 24.18
CA LYS A 242 -7.05 17.50 23.89
C LYS A 242 -7.41 16.35 22.92
N HIS A 243 -6.45 15.86 22.12
CA HIS A 243 -6.70 14.80 21.13
C HIS A 243 -5.87 13.53 21.33
N ILE A 244 -4.88 13.56 22.22
CA ILE A 244 -4.11 12.37 22.60
C ILE A 244 -4.11 12.32 24.13
N PRO A 245 -4.92 11.44 24.74
CA PRO A 245 -4.89 11.19 26.17
C PRO A 245 -3.45 10.96 26.68
N GLN A 246 -3.08 11.53 27.82
CA GLN A 246 -1.70 11.53 28.33
C GLN A 246 -1.19 10.09 28.55
N ASP A 247 -2.07 9.18 28.97
CA ASP A 247 -1.86 7.74 29.09
C ASP A 247 -1.48 7.08 27.75
N GLN A 248 -2.12 7.47 26.64
CA GLN A 248 -1.74 6.99 25.31
C GLN A 248 -0.36 7.53 24.90
N LYS A 249 -0.06 8.77 25.27
CA LYS A 249 1.21 9.43 25.00
C LYS A 249 2.39 8.71 25.69
N ASP A 250 2.23 8.38 26.96
CA ASP A 250 3.26 7.69 27.75
C ASP A 250 3.42 6.22 27.36
N LYS A 251 2.32 5.56 26.99
CA LYS A 251 2.33 4.22 26.37
C LYS A 251 3.11 4.24 25.05
N ILE A 252 2.87 5.21 24.18
CA ILE A 252 3.57 5.33 22.88
C ILE A 252 5.05 5.66 23.08
N LYS A 253 5.41 6.56 24.00
CA LYS A 253 6.83 6.84 24.33
C LYS A 253 7.56 5.59 24.80
N THR A 254 6.92 4.79 25.66
CA THR A 254 7.49 3.53 26.14
C THR A 254 7.70 2.55 24.98
N MET A 255 6.73 2.43 24.08
CA MET A 255 6.83 1.59 22.88
C MET A 255 7.95 2.04 21.94
N VAL A 256 8.14 3.34 21.75
CA VAL A 256 9.21 3.89 20.91
C VAL A 256 10.58 3.61 21.54
N LYS A 257 10.72 3.79 22.85
CA LYS A 257 11.93 3.45 23.61
C LYS A 257 12.26 1.96 23.50
N ASP A 258 11.26 1.08 23.63
CA ASP A 258 11.41 -0.37 23.49
C ASP A 258 11.81 -0.76 22.05
N TYR A 259 11.20 -0.13 21.04
CA TYR A 259 11.57 -0.33 19.64
C TYR A 259 13.02 0.07 19.36
N ASN A 260 13.45 1.25 19.81
CA ASN A 260 14.82 1.72 19.59
C ASN A 260 15.85 0.88 20.35
N LYS A 261 15.56 0.47 21.58
CA LYS A 261 16.41 -0.48 22.34
C LYS A 261 16.56 -1.80 21.60
N THR A 262 15.46 -2.34 21.10
CA THR A 262 15.45 -3.59 20.33
C THR A 262 16.23 -3.42 19.03
N ARG A 263 16.01 -2.34 18.29
CA ARG A 263 16.72 -2.00 17.05
C ARG A 263 18.24 -1.87 17.25
N ASN A 264 18.68 -1.24 18.32
CA ASN A 264 20.10 -1.07 18.64
C ASN A 264 20.76 -2.41 19.03
N ASN A 265 20.08 -3.23 19.83
CA ASN A 265 20.53 -4.59 20.15
C ASN A 265 20.58 -5.51 18.91
N TYR A 266 19.69 -5.32 17.93
CA TYR A 266 19.73 -6.03 16.65
C TYR A 266 20.86 -5.53 15.74
N LYS A 267 21.25 -4.25 15.79
CA LYS A 267 22.43 -3.74 15.08
C LYS A 267 23.72 -4.40 15.59
N GLU A 268 23.84 -4.63 16.90
CA GLU A 268 24.99 -5.33 17.51
C GLU A 268 25.04 -6.83 17.18
N LYS A 269 23.89 -7.51 17.08
CA LYS A 269 23.83 -8.97 16.83
C LYS A 269 23.88 -9.39 15.35
N ASN A 270 23.91 -8.44 14.41
CA ASN A 270 23.75 -8.70 12.97
C ASN A 270 25.01 -9.19 12.22
N THR A 271 26.00 -9.76 12.91
CA THR A 271 27.11 -10.51 12.29
C THR A 271 26.84 -12.00 12.10
N THR A 272 25.75 -12.57 12.64
CA THR A 272 25.50 -14.02 12.52
C THR A 272 24.06 -14.42 12.15
N SER A 273 23.96 -15.06 10.99
CA SER A 273 22.88 -15.93 10.47
C SER A 273 21.57 -15.27 9.99
N PHE A 274 21.43 -15.22 8.66
CA PHE A 274 20.24 -14.82 7.90
C PHE A 274 19.03 -15.76 8.14
N LEU A 275 19.27 -17.02 8.53
CA LEU A 275 18.24 -18.06 8.65
C LEU A 275 17.42 -18.00 9.96
N LYS A 276 17.96 -17.46 11.06
CA LYS A 276 17.18 -17.27 12.30
C LYS A 276 16.10 -16.18 12.20
N ARG A 277 16.12 -15.35 11.14
CA ARG A 277 15.12 -14.26 10.96
C ARG A 277 13.71 -14.75 10.64
N TYR A 278 13.55 -16.00 10.21
CA TYR A 278 12.27 -16.52 9.72
C TYR A 278 11.62 -17.56 10.65
N SER A 279 12.22 -17.89 11.79
CA SER A 279 11.72 -18.93 12.70
C SER A 279 10.60 -18.48 13.65
N TYR A 280 9.93 -17.35 13.41
CA TYR A 280 8.86 -16.84 14.28
C TYR A 280 7.45 -17.40 13.95
N PHE A 281 7.38 -18.63 13.47
CA PHE A 281 6.13 -19.37 13.32
C PHE A 281 6.16 -20.66 14.14
N LYS A 282 5.81 -20.55 15.43
CA LYS A 282 5.08 -21.62 16.11
C LYS A 282 3.60 -21.33 15.88
N TRP A 283 2.97 -22.14 15.02
CA TRP A 283 1.52 -22.27 15.02
C TRP A 283 1.13 -22.89 16.37
N LYS A 284 0.25 -22.20 17.10
CA LYS A 284 -0.49 -22.76 18.23
C LYS A 284 -1.90 -22.98 17.73
#